data_AF-A0A954CZG1-F1
#
_entry.id   AF-A0A954CZG1-F1
#
_cell.length_a   1.000
_cell.length_b   1.000
_cell.length_c   1.000
_cell.angle_alpha   90.00
_cell.angle_beta   90.00
_cell.angle_gamma   90.00
#
_symmetry.space_group_name_H-M   'P 1'
#
loop_
_entity.id
_entity.type
_entity.pdbx_description
1 polymer ?
#
loop_
_entity_poly.entity_id
_entity_poly.type
_entity_poly.pdbx_seq_one_letter_code
_entity_poly.pdbx_strand_id
1 'polypeptide(L)'
;DVALLSAAACALVPSPIQAGCIAALGPIVSICAAAGVPMALIDAVGDFVPNAPGSLLVKVKQPSPPTGTVEFRIELPVLGMQGLCDAAQSKLEDWIARKVRSALLKRSPGLRQLMRLLSHLANKDKYGVFKRLLDAIEHSIEEAIKATPVTGQIESWLKEVADKVCGQMLAGLPLAPARCQLAVEPNVGTLRVGALDDPVGFYDCDPTQQVSSVELTVSRVVCGVSIEGKASLPCGGQEVEFTIGDNGSALDDIFELKVDGRTELTSSQPVRSISKKLFLTTGEHEVQMIGRAAPDNIGTYFLRIVGARVLSGPPLTGTDLTVNRVFTWKIQVDPK
;
A
#
# COMPACT_ATOMS: atom_id res chain seq x y z
N ASP A 1 27.11 10.02 -34.53
CA ASP A 1 26.46 9.30 -35.65
C ASP A 1 27.37 9.08 -36.86
N VAL A 2 27.91 10.11 -37.52
CA VAL A 2 28.80 9.93 -38.69
C VAL A 2 30.05 9.12 -38.35
N ALA A 3 30.72 9.43 -37.23
CA ALA A 3 31.90 8.70 -36.74
C ALA A 3 31.62 7.21 -36.42
N LEU A 4 30.42 6.91 -35.94
CA LEU A 4 29.97 5.56 -35.58
C LEU A 4 29.69 4.72 -36.84
N LEU A 5 29.05 5.34 -37.84
CA LEU A 5 28.78 4.75 -39.16
C LEU A 5 30.08 4.50 -39.94
N SER A 6 31.04 5.44 -39.91
CA SER A 6 32.34 5.26 -40.56
C SER A 6 33.19 4.17 -39.88
N ALA A 7 33.12 4.05 -38.56
CA ALA A 7 33.84 3.00 -37.83
C ALA A 7 33.20 1.62 -38.03
N ALA A 8 31.87 1.55 -38.12
CA ALA A 8 31.14 0.33 -38.48
C ALA A 8 31.38 -0.12 -39.93
N ALA A 9 31.46 0.83 -40.87
CA ALA A 9 31.83 0.55 -42.25
C ALA A 9 33.27 0.01 -42.35
N CYS A 10 34.18 0.48 -41.49
CA CYS A 10 35.55 0.00 -41.46
C CYS A 10 35.69 -1.45 -40.93
N ALA A 11 34.80 -1.89 -40.04
CA ALA A 11 34.77 -3.27 -39.54
C ALA A 11 34.37 -4.31 -40.60
N LEU A 12 33.84 -3.88 -41.75
CA LEU A 12 33.41 -4.74 -42.86
C LEU A 12 34.55 -5.06 -43.87
N VAL A 13 35.75 -4.49 -43.70
CA VAL A 13 36.90 -4.67 -44.62
C VAL A 13 37.81 -5.83 -44.15
N PRO A 14 38.28 -6.76 -45.02
CA PRO A 14 38.99 -7.97 -44.56
C PRO A 14 40.38 -7.75 -43.94
N SER A 15 40.53 -8.24 -42.69
CA SER A 15 41.61 -9.05 -42.05
C SER A 15 43.06 -8.59 -41.74
N PRO A 16 43.55 -7.38 -42.08
CA PRO A 16 44.50 -6.73 -41.15
C PRO A 16 43.98 -5.41 -40.57
N ILE A 17 43.11 -4.72 -41.30
CA ILE A 17 42.56 -3.42 -40.91
C ILE A 17 41.45 -3.56 -39.85
N GLN A 18 40.81 -4.74 -39.80
CA GLN A 18 39.71 -5.07 -38.88
C GLN A 18 40.08 -4.96 -37.40
N ALA A 19 41.28 -5.39 -36.99
CA ALA A 19 41.70 -5.31 -35.59
C ALA A 19 41.91 -3.85 -35.14
N GLY A 20 42.49 -3.02 -36.01
CA GLY A 20 42.66 -1.58 -35.75
C GLY A 20 41.33 -0.81 -35.71
N CYS A 21 40.37 -1.18 -36.56
CA CYS A 21 39.05 -0.53 -36.59
C CYS A 21 38.13 -0.97 -35.43
N ILE A 22 38.25 -2.20 -34.91
CA ILE A 22 37.58 -2.62 -33.67
C ILE A 22 38.17 -1.91 -32.45
N ALA A 23 39.49 -1.71 -32.40
CA ALA A 23 40.15 -0.94 -31.34
C ALA A 23 39.76 0.56 -31.36
N ALA A 24 39.49 1.12 -32.55
CA ALA A 24 39.02 2.50 -32.71
C ALA A 24 37.52 2.71 -32.41
N LEU A 25 36.72 1.64 -32.45
CA LEU A 25 35.29 1.68 -32.10
C LEU A 25 35.07 1.86 -30.60
N GLY A 26 35.89 1.22 -29.75
CA GLY A 26 35.78 1.30 -28.29
C GLY A 26 35.79 2.74 -27.75
N PRO A 27 36.78 3.59 -28.12
CA PRO A 27 36.84 4.99 -27.70
C PRO A 27 35.67 5.84 -28.22
N ILE A 28 35.24 5.64 -29.47
CA ILE A 28 34.15 6.42 -30.07
C ILE A 28 32.80 6.04 -29.44
N VAL A 29 32.57 4.74 -29.20
CA VAL A 29 31.41 4.23 -28.46
C VAL A 29 31.44 4.73 -27.02
N SER A 30 32.60 4.73 -26.35
CA SER A 30 32.77 5.25 -24.99
C SER A 30 32.48 6.76 -24.89
N ILE A 31 32.93 7.58 -25.85
CA ILE A 31 32.63 9.03 -25.88
C ILE A 31 31.14 9.30 -26.16
N CYS A 32 30.54 8.58 -27.13
CA CYS A 32 29.11 8.74 -27.42
C CYS A 32 28.23 8.19 -26.27
N ALA A 33 28.66 7.12 -25.61
CA ALA A 33 28.01 6.58 -24.42
C ALA A 33 28.16 7.58 -23.26
N ALA A 34 29.33 8.13 -22.98
CA ALA A 34 29.54 9.08 -21.89
C ALA A 34 28.65 10.33 -21.98
N ALA A 35 28.37 10.83 -23.19
CA ALA A 35 27.46 11.95 -23.40
C ALA A 35 25.97 11.56 -23.39
N GLY A 36 25.63 10.33 -23.83
CA GLY A 36 24.26 9.85 -23.93
C GLY A 36 23.73 9.15 -22.68
N VAL A 37 24.61 8.55 -21.87
CA VAL A 37 24.30 7.78 -20.66
C VAL A 37 23.59 8.62 -19.61
N PRO A 38 23.99 9.88 -19.29
CA PRO A 38 23.26 10.69 -18.32
C PRO A 38 21.80 10.94 -18.74
N MET A 39 21.56 11.20 -20.03
CA MET A 39 20.22 11.47 -20.55
C MET A 39 19.38 10.19 -20.70
N ALA A 40 20.00 9.07 -21.08
CA ALA A 40 19.35 7.77 -21.13
C ALA A 40 19.05 7.22 -19.73
N LEU A 41 19.87 7.56 -18.75
CA LEU A 41 19.63 7.29 -17.35
C LEU A 41 18.49 8.16 -16.82
N ILE A 42 18.44 9.45 -17.16
CA ILE A 42 17.29 10.31 -16.84
C ILE A 42 16.01 9.75 -17.45
N ASP A 43 16.03 9.26 -18.70
CA ASP A 43 14.86 8.63 -19.32
C ASP A 43 14.50 7.30 -18.62
N ALA A 44 15.49 6.49 -18.24
CA ALA A 44 15.28 5.23 -17.51
C ALA A 44 14.78 5.45 -16.07
N VAL A 45 15.18 6.56 -15.44
CA VAL A 45 14.68 7.03 -14.14
C VAL A 45 13.33 7.73 -14.29
N GLY A 46 13.07 8.39 -15.41
CA GLY A 46 11.74 8.91 -15.77
C GLY A 46 10.71 7.79 -15.93
N ASP A 47 11.11 6.65 -16.51
CA ASP A 47 10.33 5.41 -16.54
C ASP A 47 10.05 4.85 -15.10
N PHE A 48 10.84 5.24 -14.09
CA PHE A 48 10.63 4.87 -12.68
C PHE A 48 9.72 5.83 -11.93
N VAL A 49 9.63 7.08 -12.35
CA VAL A 49 8.63 7.99 -11.79
C VAL A 49 7.30 7.39 -12.21
N PRO A 50 6.52 6.81 -11.27
CA PRO A 50 5.31 6.12 -11.64
C PRO A 50 4.48 7.08 -12.48
N ASN A 51 4.04 6.63 -13.67
CA ASN A 51 2.86 7.22 -14.28
C ASN A 51 1.81 7.17 -13.17
N ALA A 52 1.47 8.34 -12.62
CA ALA A 52 0.73 8.44 -11.37
C ALA A 52 -0.46 7.47 -11.43
N PRO A 53 -0.58 6.54 -10.47
CA PRO A 53 -1.60 5.51 -10.54
C PRO A 53 -2.99 6.16 -10.64
N GLY A 54 -3.88 5.49 -11.38
CA GLY A 54 -5.18 6.02 -11.78
C GLY A 54 -6.14 6.38 -10.65
N SER A 55 -5.81 6.12 -9.38
CA SER A 55 -6.63 6.51 -8.22
C SER A 55 -5.88 6.43 -6.88
N LEU A 56 -6.38 7.17 -5.89
CA LEU A 56 -6.02 7.02 -4.48
C LEU A 56 -6.74 5.81 -3.88
N LEU A 57 -6.11 5.13 -2.92
CA LEU A 57 -6.76 4.09 -2.12
C LEU A 57 -7.19 4.69 -0.78
N VAL A 58 -8.44 4.47 -0.40
CA VAL A 58 -8.97 4.89 0.90
C VAL A 58 -9.36 3.64 1.67
N LYS A 59 -8.55 3.29 2.68
CA LYS A 59 -8.81 2.16 3.56
C LYS A 59 -9.66 2.62 4.73
N VAL A 60 -10.83 2.01 4.86
CA VAL A 60 -11.77 2.29 5.94
C VAL A 60 -11.66 1.19 6.96
N LYS A 61 -11.41 1.57 8.21
CA LYS A 61 -11.51 0.65 9.35
C LYS A 61 -12.94 0.72 9.87
N GLN A 62 -13.46 -0.42 10.29
CA GLN A 62 -14.79 -0.48 10.87
C GLN A 62 -14.90 0.54 12.03
N PRO A 63 -16.05 1.24 12.14
CA PRO A 63 -16.26 2.24 13.15
C PRO A 63 -16.01 1.70 14.55
N SER A 64 -15.37 2.51 15.39
CA SER A 64 -15.22 2.19 16.81
C SER A 64 -16.50 2.60 17.54
N PRO A 65 -17.31 1.68 18.09
CA PRO A 65 -18.44 2.06 18.90
C PRO A 65 -17.98 2.65 20.23
N PRO A 66 -18.82 3.41 20.96
CA PRO A 66 -20.23 3.67 20.70
C PRO A 66 -20.52 4.93 19.87
N THR A 67 -19.49 5.58 19.30
CA THR A 67 -19.60 6.95 18.78
C THR A 67 -20.05 7.04 17.32
N GLY A 68 -20.17 5.91 16.60
CA GLY A 68 -20.38 5.94 15.14
C GLY A 68 -19.19 6.56 14.38
N THR A 69 -18.02 6.65 15.02
CA THR A 69 -16.80 7.21 14.43
C THR A 69 -16.14 6.18 13.52
N VAL A 70 -16.08 6.49 12.23
CA VAL A 70 -15.36 5.70 11.22
C VAL A 70 -13.93 6.21 11.10
N GLU A 71 -12.94 5.33 11.30
CA GLU A 71 -11.52 5.62 11.06
C GLU A 71 -11.19 5.31 9.59
N PHE A 72 -10.50 6.21 8.89
CA PHE A 72 -10.03 5.96 7.52
C PHE A 72 -8.56 6.37 7.35
N ARG A 73 -7.90 5.74 6.38
CA ARG A 73 -6.52 6.01 5.96
C ARG A 73 -6.46 6.19 4.46
N ILE A 74 -5.68 7.16 4.01
CA ILE A 74 -5.48 7.42 2.59
C ILE A 74 -4.09 6.92 2.22
N GLU A 75 -4.02 6.16 1.14
CA GLU A 75 -2.77 5.61 0.63
C GLU A 75 -2.63 5.93 -0.85
N LEU A 76 -1.43 6.33 -1.23
CA LEU A 76 -1.03 6.37 -2.62
C LEU A 76 -0.49 4.98 -3.00
N PRO A 77 -1.20 4.20 -3.83
CA PRO A 77 -0.61 2.99 -4.37
C PRO A 77 0.63 3.39 -5.17
N VAL A 78 1.66 2.56 -5.19
CA VAL A 78 2.74 2.75 -6.16
C VAL A 78 2.76 1.56 -7.09
N LEU A 79 2.26 1.79 -8.30
CA LEU A 79 2.26 0.80 -9.38
C LEU A 79 3.57 0.89 -10.17
N GLY A 80 4.10 -0.26 -10.57
CA GLY A 80 5.24 -0.35 -11.51
C GLY A 80 6.61 -0.56 -10.88
N MET A 81 6.73 -0.55 -9.55
CA MET A 81 8.01 -0.78 -8.85
C MET A 81 8.18 -2.20 -8.27
N GLN A 82 7.18 -3.08 -8.42
CA GLN A 82 7.27 -4.48 -7.99
C GLN A 82 8.53 -5.17 -8.54
N GLY A 83 8.84 -4.95 -9.82
CA GLY A 83 10.03 -5.52 -10.44
C GLY A 83 11.36 -4.98 -9.90
N LEU A 84 11.37 -3.79 -9.28
CA LEU A 84 12.54 -3.26 -8.57
C LEU A 84 12.69 -3.93 -7.20
N CYS A 85 11.57 -4.16 -6.50
CA CYS A 85 11.55 -4.77 -5.18
C CYS A 85 11.76 -6.30 -5.21
N ASP A 86 11.37 -6.96 -6.29
CA ASP A 86 11.59 -8.39 -6.54
C ASP A 86 13.00 -8.67 -7.09
N ALA A 87 13.67 -7.64 -7.63
CA ALA A 87 15.03 -7.75 -8.11
C ALA A 87 16.01 -7.68 -6.93
N ALA A 88 16.61 -8.82 -6.58
CA ALA A 88 17.83 -8.84 -5.76
C ALA A 88 18.89 -7.88 -6.33
N GLN A 89 19.79 -7.36 -5.49
CA GLN A 89 20.77 -6.34 -5.84
C GLN A 89 21.51 -6.61 -7.18
N SER A 90 21.86 -7.86 -7.47
CA SER A 90 22.49 -8.26 -8.74
C SER A 90 21.55 -8.22 -9.97
N LYS A 91 20.26 -8.46 -9.79
CA LYS A 91 19.25 -8.35 -10.85
C LYS A 91 18.90 -6.90 -11.16
N LEU A 92 19.14 -5.99 -10.21
CA LEU A 92 18.90 -4.56 -10.37
C LEU A 92 19.91 -3.94 -11.35
N GLU A 93 21.20 -4.26 -11.21
CA GLU A 93 22.25 -3.84 -12.15
C GLU A 93 21.94 -4.30 -13.58
N ASP A 94 21.63 -5.58 -13.77
CA ASP A 94 21.23 -6.15 -15.06
C ASP A 94 19.98 -5.48 -15.64
N TRP A 95 19.04 -5.09 -14.78
CA TRP A 95 17.82 -4.41 -15.20
C TRP A 95 18.11 -2.96 -15.64
N ILE A 96 18.91 -2.20 -14.89
CA ILE A 96 19.29 -0.81 -15.21
C ILE A 96 20.07 -0.80 -16.51
N ALA A 97 21.05 -1.70 -16.66
CA ALA A 97 21.83 -1.85 -17.88
C ALA A 97 20.93 -2.10 -19.10
N ARG A 98 19.93 -2.98 -18.97
CA ARG A 98 18.94 -3.24 -20.04
C ARG A 98 18.09 -2.03 -20.38
N LYS A 99 17.65 -1.25 -19.39
CA LYS A 99 16.82 -0.05 -19.61
C LYS A 99 17.59 1.12 -20.20
N VAL A 100 18.78 1.42 -19.68
CA VAL A 100 19.70 2.43 -20.25
C VAL A 100 20.05 2.06 -21.68
N ARG A 101 20.32 0.77 -21.95
CA ARG A 101 20.54 0.26 -23.31
C ARG A 101 19.34 0.50 -24.23
N SER A 102 18.13 0.19 -23.75
CA SER A 102 16.89 0.44 -24.52
C SER A 102 16.70 1.93 -24.82
N ALA A 103 16.93 2.80 -23.85
CA ALA A 103 16.83 4.26 -24.00
C ALA A 103 17.87 4.79 -25.00
N LEU A 104 19.14 4.35 -24.90
CA LEU A 104 20.20 4.70 -25.87
C LEU A 104 19.84 4.27 -27.29
N LEU A 105 19.29 3.06 -27.48
CA LEU A 105 18.86 2.55 -28.78
C LEU A 105 17.64 3.30 -29.34
N LYS A 106 16.73 3.75 -28.48
CA LYS A 106 15.62 4.62 -28.87
C LYS A 106 16.11 6.01 -29.26
N ARG A 107 17.14 6.53 -28.60
CA ARG A 107 17.58 7.93 -28.80
C ARG A 107 18.56 8.11 -29.95
N SER A 108 19.40 7.12 -30.24
CA SER A 108 20.32 7.17 -31.39
C SER A 108 19.82 6.32 -32.56
N PRO A 109 19.24 6.93 -33.62
CA PRO A 109 18.85 6.21 -34.83
C PRO A 109 20.06 5.52 -35.49
N GLY A 110 21.26 6.11 -35.39
CA GLY A 110 22.51 5.51 -35.87
C GLY A 110 22.86 4.21 -35.14
N LEU A 111 22.75 4.17 -33.80
CA LEU A 111 22.96 2.97 -33.00
C LEU A 111 21.90 1.89 -33.33
N ARG A 112 20.66 2.32 -33.56
CA ARG A 112 19.55 1.42 -33.93
C ARG A 112 19.78 0.80 -35.32
N GLN A 113 20.25 1.59 -36.28
CA GLN A 113 20.54 1.14 -37.63
C GLN A 113 21.80 0.24 -37.66
N LEU A 114 22.81 0.58 -36.86
CA LEU A 114 23.97 -0.27 -36.60
C LEU A 114 23.56 -1.62 -36.05
N MET A 115 22.74 -1.66 -34.99
CA MET A 115 22.26 -2.92 -34.39
C MET A 115 21.41 -3.75 -35.35
N ARG A 116 20.61 -3.12 -36.22
CA ARG A 116 19.87 -3.81 -37.29
C ARG A 116 20.80 -4.40 -38.35
N LEU A 117 21.81 -3.64 -38.79
CA LEU A 117 22.82 -4.14 -39.73
C LEU A 117 23.60 -5.31 -39.12
N LEU A 118 24.00 -5.17 -37.86
CA LEU A 118 24.67 -6.20 -37.09
C LEU A 118 23.80 -7.44 -36.92
N SER A 119 22.53 -7.32 -36.52
CA SER A 119 21.63 -8.47 -36.37
C SER A 119 21.35 -9.18 -37.71
N HIS A 120 21.33 -8.45 -38.82
CA HIS A 120 21.20 -9.04 -40.16
C HIS A 120 22.46 -9.81 -40.59
N LEU A 121 23.64 -9.34 -40.16
CA LEU A 121 24.93 -10.01 -40.39
C LEU A 121 25.13 -11.23 -39.47
N ALA A 122 24.58 -11.19 -38.25
CA ALA A 122 24.60 -12.30 -37.28
C ALA A 122 23.98 -13.59 -37.82
N ASN A 123 22.97 -13.45 -38.67
CA ASN A 123 22.19 -14.56 -39.22
C ASN A 123 22.93 -15.32 -40.35
N LYS A 124 24.14 -14.90 -40.71
CA LYS A 124 25.00 -15.53 -41.73
C LYS A 124 26.33 -16.01 -41.14
N ASP A 125 26.30 -17.15 -40.45
CA ASP A 125 27.35 -18.18 -40.37
C ASP A 125 28.83 -17.87 -40.04
N LYS A 126 29.17 -16.79 -39.32
CA LYS A 126 30.51 -16.67 -38.68
C LYS A 126 30.44 -16.16 -37.24
N TYR A 127 30.05 -17.08 -36.34
CA TYR A 127 29.68 -16.86 -34.93
C TYR A 127 30.78 -16.35 -33.97
N GLY A 128 32.07 -16.34 -34.35
CA GLY A 128 33.14 -15.97 -33.41
C GLY A 128 33.39 -14.45 -33.29
N VAL A 129 33.46 -13.76 -34.43
CA VAL A 129 33.84 -12.33 -34.48
C VAL A 129 32.66 -11.43 -34.10
N PHE A 130 31.46 -11.85 -34.50
CA PHE A 130 30.23 -11.10 -34.25
C PHE A 130 29.85 -11.08 -32.76
N LYS A 131 29.90 -12.24 -32.10
CA LYS A 131 29.69 -12.35 -30.66
C LYS A 131 30.70 -11.50 -29.90
N ARG A 132 31.99 -11.58 -30.27
CA ARG A 132 33.05 -10.74 -29.68
C ARG A 132 32.82 -9.24 -29.86
N LEU A 133 32.23 -8.81 -30.99
CA LEU A 133 31.92 -7.39 -31.21
C LEU A 133 30.74 -6.92 -30.36
N LEU A 134 29.69 -7.74 -30.24
CA LEU A 134 28.58 -7.49 -29.33
C LEU A 134 29.05 -7.47 -27.87
N ASP A 135 29.83 -8.46 -27.46
CA ASP A 135 30.43 -8.56 -26.13
C ASP A 135 31.35 -7.35 -25.87
N ALA A 136 32.11 -6.88 -26.87
CA ALA A 136 32.96 -5.69 -26.73
C ALA A 136 32.15 -4.38 -26.65
N ILE A 137 31.05 -4.26 -27.37
CA ILE A 137 30.13 -3.11 -27.28
C ILE A 137 29.41 -3.12 -25.94
N GLU A 138 28.95 -4.29 -25.47
CA GLU A 138 28.37 -4.50 -24.15
C GLU A 138 29.35 -4.10 -23.05
N HIS A 139 30.55 -4.66 -23.10
CA HIS A 139 31.62 -4.36 -22.16
C HIS A 139 32.00 -2.87 -22.20
N SER A 140 32.07 -2.23 -23.36
CA SER A 140 32.34 -0.78 -23.47
C SER A 140 31.22 0.08 -22.90
N ILE A 141 29.96 -0.35 -23.03
CA ILE A 141 28.80 0.33 -22.42
C ILE A 141 28.83 0.13 -20.90
N GLU A 142 29.12 -1.07 -20.41
CA GLU A 142 29.28 -1.37 -18.98
C GLU A 142 30.42 -0.58 -18.36
N GLU A 143 31.59 -0.53 -19.00
CA GLU A 143 32.74 0.26 -18.54
C GLU A 143 32.44 1.76 -18.61
N ALA A 144 31.73 2.24 -19.64
CA ALA A 144 31.28 3.64 -19.67
C ALA A 144 30.29 3.96 -18.55
N ILE A 145 29.37 3.05 -18.23
CA ILE A 145 28.46 3.18 -17.08
C ILE A 145 29.29 3.24 -15.78
N LYS A 146 30.16 2.26 -15.52
CA LYS A 146 31.03 2.21 -14.32
C LYS A 146 31.97 3.42 -14.19
N ALA A 147 32.51 3.91 -15.31
CA ALA A 147 33.41 5.06 -15.33
C ALA A 147 32.67 6.40 -15.19
N THR A 148 31.34 6.42 -15.32
CA THR A 148 30.56 7.63 -15.04
C THR A 148 30.54 7.81 -13.51
N PRO A 149 31.06 8.91 -12.93
CA PRO A 149 31.14 9.13 -11.47
C PRO A 149 29.79 9.02 -10.74
N VAL A 150 28.72 9.07 -11.53
CA VAL A 150 27.34 9.04 -11.09
C VAL A 150 26.93 7.61 -10.67
N THR A 151 27.58 6.53 -11.12
CA THR A 151 27.18 5.14 -10.78
C THR A 151 27.27 4.81 -9.30
N GLY A 152 28.35 5.16 -8.61
CA GLY A 152 28.43 4.96 -7.15
C GLY A 152 27.37 5.74 -6.39
N GLN A 153 27.01 6.94 -6.87
CA GLN A 153 25.93 7.74 -6.29
C GLN A 153 24.53 7.21 -6.65
N ILE A 154 24.34 6.69 -7.88
CA ILE A 154 23.09 6.09 -8.34
C ILE A 154 22.85 4.76 -7.66
N GLU A 155 23.86 3.91 -7.50
CA GLU A 155 23.73 2.64 -6.79
C GLU A 155 23.43 2.88 -5.32
N SER A 156 24.12 3.81 -4.68
CA SER A 156 23.82 4.21 -3.30
C SER A 156 22.42 4.80 -3.19
N TRP A 157 22.03 5.69 -4.11
CA TRP A 157 20.71 6.31 -4.13
C TRP A 157 19.61 5.29 -4.46
N LEU A 158 19.81 4.39 -5.42
CA LEU A 158 18.87 3.33 -5.79
C LEU A 158 18.76 2.27 -4.71
N LYS A 159 19.83 1.99 -3.97
CA LYS A 159 19.78 1.13 -2.79
C LYS A 159 19.02 1.80 -1.66
N GLU A 160 19.30 3.07 -1.39
CA GLU A 160 18.55 3.84 -0.39
C GLU A 160 17.07 3.99 -0.76
N VAL A 161 16.79 4.23 -2.03
CA VAL A 161 15.44 4.23 -2.61
C VAL A 161 14.86 2.84 -2.46
N ALA A 162 15.45 1.77 -3.01
CA ALA A 162 14.91 0.40 -2.90
C ALA A 162 14.66 -0.02 -1.44
N ASP A 163 15.59 0.23 -0.51
CA ASP A 163 15.44 -0.15 0.90
C ASP A 163 14.33 0.66 1.59
N LYS A 164 14.27 1.98 1.38
CA LYS A 164 13.21 2.84 1.98
C LYS A 164 11.86 2.64 1.31
N VAL A 165 11.87 2.42 0.00
CA VAL A 165 10.71 2.46 -0.87
C VAL A 165 10.08 1.08 -0.98
N CYS A 166 10.82 -0.02 -1.09
CA CYS A 166 10.23 -1.35 -1.15
C CYS A 166 9.59 -1.77 0.18
N GLY A 167 10.16 -1.36 1.32
CA GLY A 167 9.51 -1.55 2.62
C GLY A 167 8.19 -0.77 2.77
N GLN A 168 8.08 0.41 2.16
CA GLN A 168 6.88 1.25 2.20
C GLN A 168 5.87 0.95 1.06
N MET A 169 6.32 0.43 -0.08
CA MET A 169 5.48 0.21 -1.26
C MET A 169 4.59 -1.02 -1.16
N LEU A 170 4.99 -2.06 -0.43
CA LEU A 170 4.11 -3.23 -0.19
C LEU A 170 2.89 -2.85 0.66
N ALA A 171 2.96 -1.78 1.45
CA ALA A 171 1.87 -1.31 2.31
C ALA A 171 1.04 -0.16 1.70
N GLY A 172 1.53 0.49 0.63
CA GLY A 172 1.03 1.79 0.14
C GLY A 172 1.65 2.97 0.91
N LEU A 173 1.91 4.10 0.24
CA LEU A 173 2.47 5.28 0.91
C LEU A 173 1.34 5.98 1.69
N PRO A 174 1.39 6.02 3.04
CA PRO A 174 0.36 6.67 3.81
C PRO A 174 0.40 8.18 3.57
N LEU A 175 -0.77 8.77 3.29
CA LEU A 175 -0.94 10.19 3.09
C LEU A 175 -1.71 10.79 4.26
N ALA A 176 -1.20 11.88 4.83
CA ALA A 176 -1.92 12.63 5.83
C ALA A 176 -3.20 13.25 5.21
N PRO A 177 -4.40 13.00 5.78
CA PRO A 177 -5.65 13.54 5.25
C PRO A 177 -5.68 15.07 5.18
N ALA A 178 -4.96 15.75 6.08
CA ALA A 178 -4.82 17.21 6.07
C ALA A 178 -4.16 17.77 4.79
N ARG A 179 -3.51 16.93 3.98
CA ARG A 179 -2.89 17.31 2.69
C ARG A 179 -3.74 16.95 1.48
N CYS A 180 -4.96 16.47 1.70
CA CYS A 180 -5.89 16.06 0.65
C CYS A 180 -7.13 16.99 0.66
N GLN A 181 -7.78 17.12 -0.49
CA GLN A 181 -9.13 17.66 -0.55
C GLN A 181 -10.10 16.53 -0.26
N LEU A 182 -11.04 16.76 0.65
CA LEU A 182 -11.98 15.76 1.15
C LEU A 182 -13.40 16.27 0.95
N ALA A 183 -14.25 15.42 0.38
CA ALA A 183 -15.68 15.66 0.25
C ALA A 183 -16.44 14.42 0.75
N VAL A 184 -17.53 14.64 1.46
CA VAL A 184 -18.37 13.55 1.99
C VAL A 184 -19.81 13.77 1.57
N GLU A 185 -20.42 12.75 0.96
CA GLU A 185 -21.80 12.82 0.49
C GLU A 185 -22.61 11.56 0.87
N PRO A 186 -23.79 11.70 1.50
CA PRO A 186 -24.33 12.95 2.03
C PRO A 186 -23.53 13.43 3.25
N ASN A 187 -23.42 14.76 3.43
CA ASN A 187 -22.71 15.33 4.58
C ASN A 187 -23.61 15.34 5.83
N VAL A 188 -23.78 14.16 6.42
CA VAL A 188 -24.62 13.91 7.60
C VAL A 188 -23.78 13.71 8.86
N GLY A 189 -22.65 14.38 8.98
CA GLY A 189 -21.69 14.09 10.04
C GLY A 189 -20.56 15.10 10.11
N THR A 190 -19.58 14.82 10.95
CA THR A 190 -18.41 15.69 11.14
C THR A 190 -17.15 14.96 10.70
N LEU A 191 -16.44 15.54 9.74
CA LEU A 191 -15.12 15.07 9.30
C LEU A 191 -14.03 15.70 10.18
N ARG A 192 -13.17 14.86 10.76
CA ARG A 192 -11.97 15.26 11.51
C ARG A 192 -10.74 14.69 10.84
N VAL A 193 -9.80 15.56 10.47
CA VAL A 193 -8.51 15.16 9.92
C VAL A 193 -7.44 15.15 11.01
N GLY A 194 -6.55 14.17 10.97
CA GLY A 194 -5.36 14.15 11.82
C GLY A 194 -4.41 15.32 11.52
N ALA A 195 -3.31 15.40 12.28
CA ALA A 195 -2.25 16.38 12.04
C ALA A 195 -1.61 16.24 10.64
N LEU A 196 -0.78 17.22 10.26
CA LEU A 196 -0.13 17.29 8.93
C LEU A 196 0.68 16.04 8.52
N ASP A 197 1.13 15.26 9.51
CA ASP A 197 1.91 14.04 9.32
C ASP A 197 1.20 12.80 9.92
N ASP A 198 -0.04 12.96 10.39
CA ASP A 198 -0.86 11.86 10.87
C ASP A 198 -1.60 11.23 9.69
N PRO A 199 -1.41 9.93 9.41
CA PRO A 199 -2.04 9.25 8.28
C PRO A 199 -3.51 8.90 8.52
N VAL A 200 -4.08 9.26 9.68
CA VAL A 200 -5.42 8.85 10.09
C VAL A 200 -6.42 10.00 10.03
N GLY A 201 -7.61 9.70 9.52
CA GLY A 201 -8.77 10.57 9.56
C GLY A 201 -9.95 9.88 10.25
N PHE A 202 -10.88 10.68 10.76
CA PHE A 202 -12.08 10.22 11.44
C PHE A 202 -13.31 10.89 10.84
N TYR A 203 -14.39 10.14 10.70
CA TYR A 203 -15.70 10.69 10.34
C TYR A 203 -16.73 10.26 11.39
N ASP A 204 -17.36 11.22 12.05
CA ASP A 204 -18.41 10.98 13.03
C ASP A 204 -19.77 11.12 12.34
N CYS A 205 -20.47 10.01 12.14
CA CYS A 205 -21.81 10.02 11.55
C CYS A 205 -22.84 10.61 12.54
N ASP A 206 -23.78 11.44 12.07
CA ASP A 206 -24.90 11.92 12.88
C ASP A 206 -25.92 10.79 13.09
N PRO A 207 -26.11 10.30 14.33
CA PRO A 207 -27.01 9.19 14.62
C PRO A 207 -28.49 9.53 14.39
N THR A 208 -28.84 10.82 14.24
CA THR A 208 -30.22 11.26 13.96
C THR A 208 -30.59 11.11 12.49
N GLN A 209 -29.60 11.01 11.60
CA GLN A 209 -29.79 10.90 10.17
C GLN A 209 -29.88 9.42 9.77
N GLN A 210 -30.94 9.04 9.06
CA GLN A 210 -31.13 7.66 8.59
C GLN A 210 -30.34 7.41 7.29
N VAL A 211 -29.01 7.44 7.38
CA VAL A 211 -28.13 7.17 6.25
C VAL A 211 -27.31 5.92 6.53
N SER A 212 -27.44 4.89 5.68
CA SER A 212 -26.73 3.61 5.86
C SER A 212 -25.23 3.71 5.57
N SER A 213 -24.83 4.61 4.68
CA SER A 213 -23.44 4.88 4.35
C SER A 213 -23.26 6.25 3.72
N VAL A 214 -22.10 6.85 3.91
CA VAL A 214 -21.66 8.06 3.18
C VAL A 214 -20.51 7.71 2.25
N GLU A 215 -20.41 8.38 1.10
CA GLU A 215 -19.27 8.29 0.19
C GLU A 215 -18.24 9.37 0.56
N LEU A 216 -17.04 8.95 0.95
CA LEU A 216 -15.87 9.81 1.10
C LEU A 216 -15.11 9.84 -0.22
N THR A 217 -15.08 11.01 -0.84
CA THR A 217 -14.23 11.31 -2.00
C THR A 217 -12.98 12.06 -1.53
N VAL A 218 -11.81 11.56 -1.95
CA VAL A 218 -10.50 12.10 -1.62
C VAL A 218 -9.80 12.47 -2.91
N SER A 219 -9.33 13.70 -3.05
CA SER A 219 -8.54 14.12 -4.20
C SER A 219 -7.23 14.81 -3.79
N ARG A 220 -6.21 14.64 -4.62
CA ARG A 220 -4.90 15.28 -4.43
C ARG A 220 -4.21 15.51 -5.77
N VAL A 221 -3.45 16.59 -5.87
CA VAL A 221 -2.58 16.84 -7.02
C VAL A 221 -1.18 16.27 -6.73
N VAL A 222 -0.72 15.34 -7.56
CA VAL A 222 0.63 14.76 -7.50
C VAL A 222 1.30 15.00 -8.86
N CYS A 223 2.44 15.67 -8.86
CA CYS A 223 3.18 15.99 -10.10
C CYS A 223 2.33 16.70 -11.17
N GLY A 224 1.37 17.55 -10.75
CA GLY A 224 0.47 18.28 -11.66
C GLY A 224 -0.72 17.47 -12.17
N VAL A 225 -0.84 16.19 -11.80
CA VAL A 225 -1.98 15.33 -12.14
C VAL A 225 -2.91 15.23 -10.93
N SER A 226 -4.20 15.47 -11.14
CA SER A 226 -5.22 15.24 -10.11
C SER A 226 -5.54 13.75 -10.05
N ILE A 227 -5.41 13.16 -8.87
CA ILE A 227 -5.79 11.78 -8.58
C ILE A 227 -6.92 11.79 -7.55
N GLU A 228 -7.86 10.85 -7.70
CA GLU A 228 -9.05 10.73 -6.86
C GLU A 228 -9.20 9.30 -6.34
N GLY A 229 -9.73 9.15 -5.13
CA GLY A 229 -10.12 7.87 -4.55
C GLY A 229 -11.45 8.03 -3.82
N LYS A 230 -12.23 6.95 -3.79
CA LYS A 230 -13.54 6.91 -3.14
C LYS A 230 -13.60 5.75 -2.16
N ALA A 231 -14.30 5.95 -1.04
CA ALA A 231 -14.67 4.88 -0.14
C ALA A 231 -16.05 5.10 0.47
N SER A 232 -16.75 4.00 0.76
CA SER A 232 -17.99 4.02 1.51
C SER A 232 -17.69 3.92 3.01
N LEU A 233 -18.11 4.92 3.77
CA LEU A 233 -18.05 4.92 5.23
C LEU A 233 -19.40 4.44 5.77
N PRO A 234 -19.46 3.37 6.58
CA PRO A 234 -20.71 2.90 7.16
C PRO A 234 -21.21 3.92 8.20
N CYS A 235 -22.35 4.55 7.91
CA CYS A 235 -23.02 5.49 8.82
C CYS A 235 -24.37 4.97 9.32
N GLY A 236 -24.83 3.84 8.79
CA GLY A 236 -26.04 3.16 9.23
C GLY A 236 -25.82 2.57 10.60
N GLY A 237 -26.88 2.56 11.38
CA GLY A 237 -26.87 1.96 12.70
C GLY A 237 -28.26 2.02 13.31
N GLN A 238 -28.37 1.43 14.49
CA GLN A 238 -29.55 1.56 15.32
C GLN A 238 -29.18 1.51 16.78
N GLU A 239 -30.07 2.03 17.63
CA GLU A 239 -29.97 1.80 19.05
C GLU A 239 -30.14 0.31 19.35
N VAL A 240 -29.15 -0.23 20.04
CA VAL A 240 -29.14 -1.57 20.63
C VAL A 240 -29.21 -1.41 22.14
N GLU A 241 -30.25 -1.97 22.76
CA GLU A 241 -30.38 -1.99 24.21
C GLU A 241 -29.72 -3.26 24.76
N PHE A 242 -28.79 -3.07 25.68
CA PHE A 242 -28.17 -4.13 26.45
C PHE A 242 -28.70 -4.08 27.88
N THR A 243 -29.12 -5.23 28.40
CA THR A 243 -29.47 -5.40 29.81
C THR A 243 -28.67 -6.56 30.37
N ILE A 244 -27.99 -6.34 31.50
CA ILE A 244 -27.26 -7.39 32.23
C ILE A 244 -27.70 -7.41 33.68
N GLY A 245 -27.51 -8.54 34.35
CA GLY A 245 -27.68 -8.62 35.80
C GLY A 245 -27.55 -10.03 36.36
N ASP A 246 -27.73 -10.10 37.67
CA ASP A 246 -27.77 -11.32 38.47
C ASP A 246 -29.20 -11.87 38.54
N ASN A 247 -29.39 -13.10 38.04
CA ASN A 247 -30.65 -13.84 38.09
C ASN A 247 -30.66 -15.00 39.11
N GLY A 248 -29.66 -15.08 39.98
CA GLY A 248 -29.59 -16.03 41.07
C GLY A 248 -30.52 -15.70 42.23
N SER A 249 -30.56 -16.60 43.22
CA SER A 249 -31.33 -16.37 44.44
C SER A 249 -30.64 -15.39 45.39
N ALA A 250 -29.31 -15.48 45.50
CA ALA A 250 -28.45 -14.46 46.11
C ALA A 250 -28.34 -13.25 45.17
N LEU A 251 -27.95 -12.10 45.72
CA LEU A 251 -27.70 -10.87 44.96
C LEU A 251 -26.30 -10.39 45.34
N ASP A 252 -25.29 -11.05 44.80
CA ASP A 252 -23.90 -10.90 45.21
C ASP A 252 -22.92 -10.90 44.03
N ASP A 253 -23.41 -11.13 42.81
CA ASP A 253 -22.60 -11.09 41.61
C ASP A 253 -22.46 -9.67 41.02
N ILE A 254 -21.27 -9.35 40.53
CA ILE A 254 -20.96 -8.09 39.83
C ILE A 254 -20.43 -8.41 38.45
N PHE A 255 -20.96 -7.73 37.43
CA PHE A 255 -20.60 -7.93 36.04
C PHE A 255 -20.13 -6.64 35.35
N GLU A 256 -19.36 -6.83 34.29
CA GLU A 256 -19.01 -5.77 33.34
C GLU A 256 -19.38 -6.21 31.92
N LEU A 257 -20.01 -5.33 31.16
CA LEU A 257 -20.24 -5.50 29.74
C LEU A 257 -19.32 -4.59 28.94
N LYS A 258 -18.63 -5.18 27.97
CA LYS A 258 -17.90 -4.46 26.93
C LYS A 258 -18.54 -4.67 25.55
N VAL A 259 -18.50 -3.65 24.71
CA VAL A 259 -18.84 -3.75 23.30
C VAL A 259 -17.65 -3.23 22.50
N ASP A 260 -17.15 -4.07 21.58
CA ASP A 260 -15.92 -3.87 20.81
C ASP A 260 -14.74 -3.38 21.66
N GLY A 261 -14.56 -4.05 22.81
CA GLY A 261 -13.46 -3.81 23.74
C GLY A 261 -13.62 -2.62 24.70
N ARG A 262 -14.67 -1.80 24.56
CA ARG A 262 -14.95 -0.67 25.48
C ARG A 262 -15.96 -1.04 26.54
N THR A 263 -15.71 -0.64 27.79
CA THR A 263 -16.63 -0.86 28.91
C THR A 263 -17.86 0.04 28.79
N GLU A 264 -19.04 -0.58 28.66
CA GLU A 264 -20.30 0.13 28.44
C GLU A 264 -21.21 0.11 29.66
N LEU A 265 -21.23 -1.01 30.38
CA LEU A 265 -21.95 -1.19 31.63
C LEU A 265 -21.03 -1.83 32.68
N THR A 266 -21.07 -1.31 33.89
CA THR A 266 -20.49 -1.94 35.07
C THR A 266 -21.20 -1.37 36.30
N SER A 267 -21.26 -2.15 37.39
CA SER A 267 -21.78 -1.69 38.67
C SER A 267 -20.71 -1.82 39.76
N SER A 268 -20.73 -0.92 40.73
CA SER A 268 -19.86 -1.00 41.92
C SER A 268 -20.43 -1.93 43.00
N GLN A 269 -21.67 -2.39 42.84
CA GLN A 269 -22.40 -3.27 43.75
C GLN A 269 -23.23 -4.27 42.95
N PRO A 270 -23.62 -5.42 43.54
CA PRO A 270 -24.48 -6.40 42.88
C PRO A 270 -25.82 -5.80 42.48
N VAL A 271 -26.30 -6.12 41.27
CA VAL A 271 -27.53 -5.58 40.72
C VAL A 271 -28.35 -6.66 40.02
N ARG A 272 -29.67 -6.64 40.26
CA ARG A 272 -30.61 -7.54 39.56
C ARG A 272 -30.70 -7.25 38.07
N SER A 273 -30.58 -5.98 37.67
CA SER A 273 -30.64 -5.59 36.27
C SER A 273 -30.14 -4.17 36.09
N ILE A 274 -29.35 -3.92 35.06
CA ILE A 274 -28.98 -2.59 34.57
C ILE A 274 -29.04 -2.59 33.04
N SER A 275 -29.59 -1.51 32.45
CA SER A 275 -29.73 -1.35 31.01
C SER A 275 -28.96 -0.14 30.48
N LYS A 276 -28.48 -0.23 29.24
CA LYS A 276 -27.97 0.90 28.46
C LYS A 276 -28.30 0.73 26.99
N LYS A 277 -28.75 1.82 26.35
CA LYS A 277 -28.88 1.91 24.91
C LYS A 277 -27.58 2.42 24.31
N LEU A 278 -27.09 1.74 23.29
CA LEU A 278 -25.91 2.11 22.53
C LEU A 278 -26.30 2.27 21.07
N PHE A 279 -25.85 3.33 20.43
CA PHE A 279 -25.95 3.40 18.98
C PHE A 279 -24.83 2.55 18.38
N LEU A 280 -25.19 1.43 17.75
CA LEU A 280 -24.25 0.56 17.06
C LEU A 280 -24.45 0.70 15.56
N THR A 281 -23.34 0.73 14.83
CA THR A 281 -23.37 0.78 13.38
C THR A 281 -23.87 -0.53 12.78
N THR A 282 -24.31 -0.53 11.54
CA THR A 282 -24.63 -1.77 10.81
C THR A 282 -23.37 -2.61 10.66
N GLY A 283 -23.44 -3.90 11.03
CA GLY A 283 -22.29 -4.80 10.96
C GLY A 283 -22.23 -5.82 12.09
N GLU A 284 -21.15 -6.60 12.11
CA GLU A 284 -20.82 -7.47 13.23
C GLU A 284 -20.18 -6.66 14.36
N HIS A 285 -20.57 -6.96 15.60
CA HIS A 285 -19.99 -6.40 16.81
C HIS A 285 -19.64 -7.52 17.79
N GLU A 286 -18.56 -7.34 18.53
CA GLU A 286 -18.17 -8.20 19.64
C GLU A 286 -18.72 -7.66 20.96
N VAL A 287 -19.41 -8.51 21.71
CA VAL A 287 -19.94 -8.20 23.04
C VAL A 287 -19.27 -9.12 24.04
N GLN A 288 -18.69 -8.56 25.09
CA GLN A 288 -18.04 -9.34 26.16
C GLN A 288 -18.71 -9.06 27.50
N MET A 289 -19.07 -10.10 28.25
CA MET A 289 -19.50 -9.97 29.64
C MET A 289 -18.48 -10.65 30.56
N ILE A 290 -18.05 -9.94 31.59
CA ILE A 290 -16.95 -10.32 32.47
C ILE A 290 -17.47 -10.42 33.90
N GLY A 291 -17.22 -11.56 34.57
CA GLY A 291 -17.46 -11.70 36.00
C GLY A 291 -16.44 -10.88 36.80
N ARG A 292 -16.91 -9.92 37.61
CA ARG A 292 -16.06 -9.06 38.45
C ARG A 292 -16.05 -9.52 39.90
N ALA A 293 -17.18 -9.96 40.43
CA ALA A 293 -17.30 -10.58 41.75
C ALA A 293 -18.35 -11.69 41.69
N ALA A 294 -18.08 -12.80 42.38
CA ALA A 294 -19.00 -13.92 42.63
C ALA A 294 -18.56 -14.61 43.94
N PRO A 295 -18.94 -14.07 45.11
CA PRO A 295 -18.38 -14.47 46.42
C PRO A 295 -18.54 -15.95 46.78
N ASP A 296 -19.61 -16.59 46.31
CA ASP A 296 -19.90 -18.00 46.51
C ASP A 296 -19.32 -18.91 45.41
N ASN A 297 -18.58 -18.33 44.46
CA ASN A 297 -18.08 -18.97 43.23
C ASN A 297 -19.17 -19.48 42.27
N ILE A 298 -20.39 -18.95 42.35
CA ILE A 298 -21.50 -19.25 41.44
C ILE A 298 -21.96 -17.95 40.78
N GLY A 299 -21.41 -17.66 39.59
CA GLY A 299 -21.75 -16.45 38.84
C GLY A 299 -23.04 -16.61 38.05
N THR A 300 -24.18 -16.28 38.64
CA THR A 300 -25.49 -16.33 38.00
C THR A 300 -25.77 -15.07 37.19
N TYR A 301 -25.96 -15.23 35.88
CA TYR A 301 -26.02 -14.11 34.97
C TYR A 301 -27.16 -14.24 33.97
N PHE A 302 -27.58 -13.08 33.46
CA PHE A 302 -28.25 -12.99 32.17
C PHE A 302 -27.75 -11.79 31.37
N LEU A 303 -27.90 -11.90 30.04
CA LEU A 303 -27.68 -10.85 29.05
C LEU A 303 -28.90 -10.80 28.12
N ARG A 304 -29.52 -9.64 28.00
CA ARG A 304 -30.58 -9.38 27.02
C ARG A 304 -30.10 -8.32 26.03
N ILE A 305 -30.29 -8.59 24.76
CA ILE A 305 -29.91 -7.71 23.65
C ILE A 305 -31.16 -7.45 22.81
N VAL A 306 -31.51 -6.19 22.61
CA VAL A 306 -32.64 -5.75 21.78
C VAL A 306 -32.12 -4.81 20.71
N GLY A 307 -32.52 -5.01 19.44
CA GLY A 307 -32.01 -4.22 18.31
C GLY A 307 -30.78 -4.83 17.63
N ALA A 308 -30.40 -6.06 17.96
CA ALA A 308 -29.38 -6.81 17.22
C ALA A 308 -29.69 -8.31 17.26
N ARG A 309 -29.20 -9.06 16.27
CA ARG A 309 -29.29 -10.53 16.23
C ARG A 309 -28.01 -11.13 16.81
N VAL A 310 -28.12 -12.06 17.76
CA VAL A 310 -26.96 -12.83 18.23
C VAL A 310 -26.58 -13.87 17.17
N LEU A 311 -25.35 -13.80 16.67
CA LEU A 311 -24.81 -14.73 15.67
C LEU A 311 -24.17 -15.95 16.32
N SER A 312 -23.41 -15.73 17.40
CA SER A 312 -22.71 -16.79 18.14
C SER A 312 -22.37 -16.34 19.56
N GLY A 313 -22.10 -17.31 20.43
CA GLY A 313 -21.64 -17.10 21.80
C GLY A 313 -22.26 -18.10 22.77
N PRO A 314 -21.92 -18.02 24.07
CA PRO A 314 -22.53 -18.83 25.11
C PRO A 314 -24.05 -18.59 25.25
N PRO A 315 -24.77 -19.40 26.03
CA PRO A 315 -26.13 -19.08 26.43
C PRO A 315 -26.23 -17.66 27.02
N LEU A 316 -27.34 -16.97 26.75
CA LEU A 316 -27.60 -15.62 27.28
C LEU A 316 -27.95 -15.60 28.78
N THR A 317 -27.95 -16.77 29.43
CA THR A 317 -28.22 -16.95 30.85
C THR A 317 -27.49 -18.19 31.33
N GLY A 318 -27.00 -18.18 32.57
CA GLY A 318 -26.28 -19.30 33.14
C GLY A 318 -25.83 -19.04 34.58
N THR A 319 -25.00 -19.93 35.10
CA THR A 319 -24.58 -19.95 36.52
C THR A 319 -23.06 -20.04 36.70
N ASP A 320 -22.31 -19.81 35.62
CA ASP A 320 -20.90 -20.14 35.55
C ASP A 320 -20.02 -18.92 35.19
N LEU A 321 -20.56 -17.70 35.17
CA LEU A 321 -19.81 -16.46 34.89
C LEU A 321 -19.12 -15.92 36.15
N THR A 322 -18.18 -16.70 36.68
CA THR A 322 -17.41 -16.37 37.90
C THR A 322 -16.32 -15.32 37.65
N VAL A 323 -15.62 -14.92 38.72
CA VAL A 323 -14.58 -13.88 38.69
C VAL A 323 -13.55 -14.12 37.59
N ASN A 324 -13.28 -13.08 36.80
CA ASN A 324 -12.39 -13.03 35.63
C ASN A 324 -12.78 -13.93 34.45
N ARG A 325 -13.90 -14.66 34.52
CA ARG A 325 -14.41 -15.38 33.37
C ARG A 325 -15.02 -14.39 32.38
N VAL A 326 -14.76 -14.61 31.10
CA VAL A 326 -15.24 -13.76 29.99
C VAL A 326 -16.10 -14.60 29.06
N PHE A 327 -17.32 -14.13 28.80
CA PHE A 327 -18.16 -14.64 27.73
C PHE A 327 -18.21 -13.65 26.59
N THR A 328 -18.00 -14.16 25.38
CA THR A 328 -17.94 -13.36 24.16
C THR A 328 -19.05 -13.80 23.22
N TRP A 329 -19.84 -12.84 22.77
CA TRP A 329 -20.85 -13.00 21.73
C TRP A 329 -20.46 -12.20 20.50
N LYS A 330 -20.81 -12.71 19.33
CA LYS A 330 -20.91 -11.92 18.11
C LYS A 330 -22.36 -11.56 17.86
N ILE A 331 -22.64 -10.29 17.63
CA ILE A 331 -23.97 -9.81 17.24
C ILE A 331 -23.92 -9.16 15.86
N GLN A 332 -25.04 -9.18 15.15
CA GLN A 332 -25.25 -8.47 13.90
C GLN A 332 -26.28 -7.38 14.11
N VAL A 333 -25.89 -6.16 13.76
CA VAL A 333 -26.81 -5.04 13.56
C VAL A 333 -27.18 -5.02 12.09
N ASP A 334 -28.44 -5.27 11.79
CA ASP A 334 -28.97 -5.23 10.43
C ASP A 334 -29.23 -3.77 10.02
N PRO A 335 -29.07 -3.42 8.72
CA PRO A 335 -29.52 -2.12 8.23
C PRO A 335 -31.03 -1.99 8.44
N LYS A 336 -31.47 -0.83 8.93
CA LYS A 336 -32.89 -0.48 9.00
C LYS A 336 -33.47 -0.23 7.61
#